data_AF-A0A3L6PCC5-F1
#
_entry.id   AF-A0A3L6PCC5-F1
#
_cell.length_a   1.000
_cell.length_b   1.000
_cell.length_c   1.000
_cell.angle_alpha   90.00
_cell.angle_beta   90.00
_cell.angle_gamma   90.00
#
_symmetry.space_group_name_H-M   'P 1'
#
loop_
_entity.id
_entity.type
_entity.pdbx_description
1 polymer ?
#
loop_
_entity_poly.entity_id
_entity_poly.type
_entity_poly.pdbx_seq_one_letter_code
_entity_poly.pdbx_strand_id
1 'polypeptide(L)'
;MLALNGLQGPSYLGTGCTFRRLALYGIDPPHCRAEDVTAEASRFGNSTLFLESVSKALRQERSTTPPTLDDTFLAELERVVTCSFDKGTDWGKCAGYIYDIATEDIVTGFRIHGQGWRSMYCTMEHDAFCGIAPTNLTERLHQIVRWSGGSLEMFFSHNNPLVGAQRIRLLQRVSYLNMTIYPVTSIFIMIYPLSPVMWLIPDEVYIQRPFTRYVLYLLVIIVMIHMIGWLEIKWAGITWLDYWRNEQSSWSAQQAHTQRQCCTWR
;
A
#
# COMPACT_ATOMS: atom_id res chain seq x y z
N MET A 1 -6.16 4.24 7.90
CA MET A 1 -5.90 5.16 6.76
C MET A 1 -5.82 6.63 7.18
N LEU A 2 -6.83 7.18 7.87
CA LEU A 2 -6.83 8.60 8.28
C LEU A 2 -5.59 9.04 9.06
N ALA A 3 -5.09 8.23 9.99
CA ALA A 3 -3.89 8.54 10.76
C ALA A 3 -2.64 8.78 9.89
N LEU A 4 -2.55 8.11 8.73
CA LEU A 4 -1.41 8.25 7.82
C LEU A 4 -1.39 9.61 7.10
N ASN A 5 -2.52 10.31 7.01
CA ASN A 5 -2.57 11.68 6.46
C ASN A 5 -1.69 12.65 7.24
N GLY A 6 -1.53 12.46 8.56
CA GLY A 6 -0.65 13.29 9.38
C GLY A 6 0.84 13.05 9.11
N LEU A 7 1.18 11.97 8.41
CA LEU A 7 2.55 11.58 8.09
C LEU A 7 2.91 11.96 6.66
N GLN A 8 2.82 11.00 5.74
CA GLN A 8 3.12 11.17 4.32
C GLN A 8 1.93 10.80 3.44
N GLY A 9 0.83 10.36 4.06
CA GLY A 9 -0.40 9.95 3.41
C GLY A 9 -0.60 8.43 3.35
N PRO A 10 -1.79 7.98 2.90
CA PRO A 10 -2.12 6.58 2.72
C PRO A 10 -1.26 5.91 1.62
N SER A 11 -1.05 4.60 1.74
CA SER A 11 -0.52 3.78 0.65
C SER A 11 -1.52 3.66 -0.50
N TYR A 12 -1.03 3.36 -1.70
CA TYR A 12 -1.87 3.04 -2.86
C TYR A 12 -2.38 1.60 -2.77
N LEU A 13 -3.70 1.41 -2.86
CA LEU A 13 -4.36 0.11 -2.77
C LEU A 13 -5.18 -0.25 -4.04
N GLY A 14 -4.73 0.21 -5.20
CA GLY A 14 -5.23 -0.27 -6.50
C GLY A 14 -6.48 0.42 -7.05
N THR A 15 -7.24 1.19 -6.26
CA THR A 15 -8.50 1.81 -6.72
C THR A 15 -8.73 3.20 -6.15
N GLY A 16 -9.57 4.00 -6.84
CA GLY A 16 -10.03 5.31 -6.34
C GLY A 16 -8.89 6.31 -6.10
N CYS A 17 -7.90 6.34 -6.99
CA CYS A 17 -6.72 7.19 -6.84
C CYS A 17 -6.53 8.12 -8.03
N THR A 18 -6.14 9.37 -7.76
CA THR A 18 -5.73 10.33 -8.78
C THR A 18 -4.25 10.64 -8.63
N PHE A 19 -3.47 10.16 -9.61
CA PHE A 19 -2.03 10.34 -9.63
C PHE A 19 -1.65 11.62 -10.36
N ARG A 20 -0.65 12.32 -9.81
CA ARG A 20 0.07 13.32 -10.59
C ARG A 20 0.92 12.57 -11.62
N ARG A 21 0.75 12.91 -12.90
CA ARG A 21 1.45 12.27 -14.04
C ARG A 21 2.97 12.12 -13.80
N LEU A 22 3.62 13.18 -13.31
CA LEU A 22 5.05 13.19 -13.01
C LEU A 22 5.46 12.18 -11.93
N ALA A 23 4.62 11.99 -10.90
CA ALA A 23 4.89 11.01 -9.84
C ALA A 23 4.86 9.58 -10.42
N LEU A 24 3.90 9.29 -11.31
CA LEU A 24 3.82 7.99 -11.97
C LEU A 24 5.04 7.72 -12.86
N TYR A 25 5.52 8.73 -13.58
CA TYR A 25 6.77 8.65 -14.36
C TYR A 25 8.04 8.51 -13.50
N GLY A 26 7.91 8.59 -12.18
CA GLY A 26 9.01 8.47 -11.23
C GLY A 26 9.89 9.71 -11.20
N ILE A 27 9.35 10.86 -11.57
CA ILE A 27 10.04 12.13 -11.49
C ILE A 27 9.82 12.70 -10.09
N ASP A 28 10.89 13.18 -9.45
CA ASP A 28 10.86 13.74 -8.11
C ASP A 28 9.92 14.95 -7.98
N PRO A 29 9.39 15.23 -6.78
CA PRO A 29 8.51 16.39 -6.57
C PRO A 29 9.27 17.71 -6.78
N PRO A 30 8.59 18.81 -7.17
CA PRO A 30 9.25 20.06 -7.55
C PRO A 30 10.24 20.61 -6.51
N HIS A 31 9.99 20.38 -5.22
CA HIS A 31 10.84 20.87 -4.12
C HIS A 31 12.09 20.01 -3.87
N CYS A 32 12.20 18.82 -4.48
CA CYS A 32 13.35 17.93 -4.35
C CYS A 32 14.02 17.61 -5.68
N ARG A 33 13.55 18.20 -6.78
CA ARG A 33 14.00 17.93 -8.14
C ARG A 33 15.13 18.90 -8.52
N ALA A 34 16.12 18.41 -9.27
CA ALA A 34 17.09 19.27 -9.96
C ALA A 34 16.41 20.08 -11.08
N GLU A 35 16.96 21.25 -11.43
CA GLU A 35 16.36 22.13 -12.45
C GLU A 35 16.49 21.55 -13.88
N ASP A 36 17.51 20.73 -14.15
CA ASP A 36 17.85 20.24 -15.50
C ASP A 36 17.30 18.85 -15.86
N VAL A 37 16.18 18.42 -15.26
CA VAL A 37 15.62 17.08 -15.58
C VAL A 37 15.06 17.04 -17.00
N THR A 38 15.65 16.21 -17.85
CA THR A 38 15.21 15.97 -19.22
C THR A 38 14.49 14.63 -19.37
N ALA A 39 13.65 14.52 -20.40
CA ALA A 39 13.01 13.26 -20.76
C ALA A 39 13.98 12.41 -21.59
N GLU A 40 14.62 11.43 -20.96
CA GLU A 40 15.59 10.55 -21.62
C GLU A 40 14.90 9.38 -22.34
N ALA A 41 15.37 9.07 -23.56
CA ALA A 41 14.87 7.95 -24.35
C ALA A 41 15.20 6.58 -23.74
N SER A 42 16.33 6.46 -23.03
CA SER A 42 16.69 5.27 -22.24
C SER A 42 15.62 4.92 -21.21
N ARG A 43 15.02 5.94 -20.59
CA ARG A 43 14.06 5.79 -19.51
C ARG A 43 12.64 5.57 -20.02
N PHE A 44 12.21 6.36 -21.00
CA PHE A 44 10.83 6.43 -21.46
C PHE A 44 10.57 5.78 -22.82
N GLY A 45 11.62 5.38 -23.54
CA GLY A 45 11.55 4.83 -24.88
C GLY A 45 11.81 5.86 -25.99
N ASN A 46 11.97 5.37 -27.21
CA ASN A 46 12.42 6.14 -28.37
C ASN A 46 11.29 6.93 -29.08
N SER A 47 10.22 7.33 -28.39
CA SER A 47 9.13 8.11 -29.00
C SER A 47 9.32 9.59 -28.81
N THR A 48 9.57 10.31 -29.91
CA THR A 48 9.77 11.76 -29.90
C THR A 48 8.53 12.49 -29.40
N LEU A 49 7.34 12.11 -29.90
CA LEU A 49 6.07 12.71 -29.47
C LEU A 49 5.78 12.42 -27.98
N PHE A 50 6.08 11.22 -27.51
CA PHE A 50 5.92 10.89 -26.09
C PHE A 50 6.91 11.67 -25.22
N LEU A 51 8.18 11.73 -25.60
CA LEU A 51 9.21 12.48 -24.87
C LEU A 51 8.90 13.98 -24.83
N GLU A 52 8.35 14.54 -25.91
CA GLU A 52 7.86 15.92 -25.94
C GLU A 52 6.66 16.13 -25.01
N SER A 53 5.72 15.18 -24.95
CA SER A 53 4.62 15.21 -23.98
C SER A 53 5.11 15.15 -22.53
N VAL A 54 6.15 14.35 -22.25
CA VAL A 54 6.79 14.27 -20.93
C VAL A 54 7.50 15.60 -20.59
N SER A 55 8.22 16.19 -21.54
CA SER A 55 8.90 17.48 -21.34
C SER A 55 7.91 18.62 -21.10
N LYS A 56 6.78 18.63 -21.81
CA LYS A 56 5.66 19.55 -21.58
C LYS A 56 5.09 19.39 -20.16
N ALA A 57 4.90 18.15 -19.72
CA ALA A 57 4.44 17.86 -18.35
C ALA A 57 5.46 18.31 -17.28
N LEU A 58 6.77 18.19 -17.56
CA LEU A 58 7.85 18.66 -16.68
C LEU A 58 7.79 20.18 -16.47
N ARG A 59 7.53 20.93 -17.55
CA ARG A 59 7.32 22.39 -17.54
C ARG A 59 5.98 22.82 -16.92
N GLN A 60 5.16 21.86 -16.48
CA GLN A 60 3.79 22.08 -16.00
C GLN A 60 2.89 22.78 -17.03
N GLU A 61 3.25 22.69 -18.31
CA GLU A 61 2.46 23.23 -19.39
C GLU A 61 1.24 22.33 -19.62
N ARG A 62 0.05 22.88 -19.35
CA ARG A 62 -1.20 22.17 -19.58
C ARG A 62 -1.68 22.44 -20.99
N SER A 63 -1.60 21.46 -21.88
CA SER A 63 -2.27 21.55 -23.17
C SER A 63 -3.78 21.53 -22.93
N THR A 64 -4.47 22.62 -23.27
CA THR A 64 -5.93 22.70 -23.25
C THR A 64 -6.55 22.25 -24.57
N THR A 65 -5.74 22.18 -25.64
CA THR A 65 -6.14 21.66 -26.95
C THR A 65 -5.75 20.20 -27.09
N PRO A 66 -6.66 19.34 -27.62
CA PRO A 66 -6.33 17.98 -27.99
C PRO A 66 -5.32 17.99 -29.15
N PRO A 67 -4.41 16.99 -29.22
CA PRO A 67 -3.50 16.86 -30.36
C PRO A 67 -4.27 16.60 -31.65
N THR A 68 -3.73 17.04 -32.79
CA THR A 68 -4.28 16.69 -34.10
C THR A 68 -4.06 15.19 -34.36
N LEU A 69 -5.11 14.51 -34.82
CA LEU A 69 -5.10 13.08 -35.14
C LEU A 69 -4.60 12.89 -36.57
N ASP A 70 -3.31 13.12 -36.77
CA ASP A 70 -2.64 12.91 -38.05
C ASP A 70 -2.11 11.46 -38.15
N ASP A 71 -1.91 10.94 -39.35
CA ASP A 71 -1.42 9.56 -39.58
C ASP A 71 -0.08 9.28 -38.86
N THR A 72 0.76 10.31 -38.74
CA THR A 72 2.03 10.25 -38.00
C THR A 72 1.83 10.07 -36.50
N PHE A 73 0.83 10.75 -35.91
CA PHE A 73 0.47 10.60 -34.51
C PHE A 73 -0.10 9.21 -34.24
N LEU A 74 -0.94 8.70 -35.14
CA LEU A 74 -1.52 7.36 -35.03
C LEU A 74 -0.45 6.26 -35.10
N ALA A 75 0.51 6.37 -36.01
CA ALA A 75 1.63 5.41 -36.12
C ALA A 75 2.52 5.41 -34.87
N GLU A 76 2.83 6.58 -34.31
CA GLU A 76 3.59 6.68 -33.05
C GLU A 76 2.79 6.17 -31.85
N LEU A 77 1.48 6.44 -31.79
CA LEU A 77 0.60 5.90 -30.76
C LEU A 77 0.58 4.37 -30.80
N GLU A 78 0.39 3.79 -31.99
CA GLU A 78 0.42 2.34 -32.20
C GLU A 78 1.75 1.76 -31.69
N ARG A 79 2.86 2.43 -31.99
CA ARG A 79 4.19 2.01 -31.53
C ARG A 79 4.34 2.05 -30.01
N VAL A 80 3.87 3.11 -29.35
CA VAL A 80 3.96 3.29 -27.88
C VAL A 80 3.12 2.26 -27.13
N VAL A 81 1.98 1.84 -27.68
CA VAL A 81 1.11 0.83 -27.03
C VAL A 81 1.57 -0.62 -27.28
N THR A 82 2.59 -0.84 -28.11
CA THR A 82 3.10 -2.20 -28.34
C THR A 82 3.75 -2.80 -27.10
N CYS A 83 3.58 -4.12 -26.90
CA CYS A 83 4.19 -4.84 -25.78
C CYS A 83 5.74 -4.84 -25.81
N SER A 84 6.35 -4.52 -26.94
CA SER A 84 7.80 -4.39 -27.09
C SER A 84 8.33 -3.02 -26.69
N PHE A 85 7.47 -2.01 -26.54
CA PHE A 85 7.91 -0.65 -26.28
C PHE A 85 8.67 -0.52 -24.96
N ASP A 86 8.23 -1.25 -23.94
CA ASP A 86 8.85 -1.26 -22.61
C ASP A 86 10.21 -1.98 -22.59
N LYS A 87 10.52 -2.81 -23.59
CA LYS A 87 11.75 -3.61 -23.60
C LYS A 87 12.98 -2.74 -23.69
N GLY A 88 13.89 -2.90 -22.73
CA GLY A 88 15.13 -2.13 -22.67
C GLY A 88 14.97 -0.71 -22.13
N THR A 89 13.80 -0.39 -21.57
CA THR A 89 13.53 0.88 -20.90
C THR A 89 13.41 0.71 -19.37
N ASP A 90 13.16 1.81 -18.66
CA ASP A 90 12.92 1.82 -17.21
C ASP A 90 11.44 1.67 -16.83
N TRP A 91 10.55 1.49 -17.82
CA TRP A 91 9.16 1.12 -17.56
C TRP A 91 9.08 -0.17 -16.76
N GLY A 92 8.23 -0.20 -15.74
CA GLY A 92 8.12 -1.35 -14.85
C GLY A 92 9.15 -1.40 -13.71
N LYS A 93 10.25 -0.64 -13.83
CA LYS A 93 11.34 -0.61 -12.83
C LYS A 93 11.33 0.68 -12.01
N CYS A 94 11.39 1.82 -12.71
CA CYS A 94 11.49 3.14 -12.11
C CYS A 94 10.39 4.10 -12.61
N ALA A 95 9.77 3.79 -13.76
CA ALA A 95 8.67 4.54 -14.35
C ALA A 95 7.41 3.66 -14.45
N GLY A 96 6.25 4.28 -14.22
CA GLY A 96 4.96 3.57 -14.24
C GLY A 96 4.69 2.74 -13.00
N TYR A 97 3.86 1.71 -13.17
CA TYR A 97 3.65 0.67 -12.18
C TYR A 97 4.86 -0.25 -12.11
N ILE A 98 5.11 -0.84 -10.95
CA ILE A 98 6.23 -1.77 -10.76
C ILE A 98 5.84 -3.16 -11.23
N TYR A 99 6.67 -3.77 -12.07
CA TYR A 99 6.42 -5.09 -12.64
C TYR A 99 6.89 -6.21 -11.70
N ASP A 100 6.49 -7.44 -12.01
CA ASP A 100 6.95 -8.68 -11.38
C ASP A 100 6.64 -8.81 -9.87
N ILE A 101 5.61 -8.12 -9.38
CA ILE A 101 5.12 -8.24 -8.00
C ILE A 101 3.59 -8.29 -7.99
N ALA A 102 3.00 -9.23 -7.24
CA ALA A 102 1.54 -9.44 -7.22
C ALA A 102 0.73 -8.32 -6.52
N THR A 103 1.41 -7.47 -5.74
CA THR A 103 0.89 -6.27 -5.07
C THR A 103 1.61 -5.03 -5.60
N GLU A 104 1.56 -4.86 -6.93
CA GLU A 104 2.18 -3.74 -7.64
C GLU A 104 1.67 -2.39 -7.14
N ASP A 105 0.44 -2.34 -6.64
CA ASP A 105 -0.18 -1.17 -6.06
C ASP A 105 0.60 -0.63 -4.85
N ILE A 106 0.81 -1.45 -3.82
CA ILE A 106 1.51 -1.05 -2.60
C ILE A 106 2.96 -0.66 -2.92
N VAL A 107 3.64 -1.45 -3.76
CA VAL A 107 5.04 -1.21 -4.15
C VAL A 107 5.18 0.08 -4.96
N THR A 108 4.27 0.34 -5.90
CA THR A 108 4.27 1.59 -6.68
C THR A 108 4.04 2.78 -5.76
N GLY A 109 3.10 2.68 -4.82
CA GLY A 109 2.87 3.71 -3.81
C GLY A 109 4.11 3.96 -2.93
N PHE A 110 4.77 2.89 -2.49
CA PHE A 110 6.01 2.96 -1.69
C PHE A 110 7.14 3.65 -2.46
N ARG A 111 7.33 3.30 -3.74
CA ARG A 111 8.32 3.98 -4.61
C ARG A 111 8.03 5.47 -4.71
N ILE A 112 6.78 5.85 -4.96
CA ILE A 112 6.37 7.25 -5.09
C ILE A 112 6.61 8.00 -3.77
N HIS A 113 6.23 7.45 -2.61
CA HIS A 113 6.58 8.03 -1.30
C HIS A 113 8.09 8.09 -1.08
N GLY A 114 8.84 7.09 -1.55
CA GLY A 114 10.30 7.05 -1.42
C GLY A 114 11.04 8.15 -2.17
N GLN A 115 10.42 8.72 -3.22
CA GLN A 115 10.90 9.88 -3.96
C GLN A 115 10.59 11.22 -3.26
N GLY A 116 9.80 11.19 -2.17
CA GLY A 116 9.42 12.36 -1.38
C GLY A 116 8.02 12.91 -1.70
N TRP A 117 7.27 12.28 -2.61
CA TRP A 117 5.88 12.64 -2.86
C TRP A 117 5.01 12.38 -1.61
N ARG A 118 3.89 13.10 -1.51
CA ARG A 118 2.89 12.88 -0.47
C ARG A 118 1.57 12.45 -1.09
N SER A 119 0.86 11.58 -0.40
CA SER A 119 -0.53 11.25 -0.72
C SER A 119 -1.47 11.89 0.30
N MET A 120 -2.73 11.98 -0.05
CA MET A 120 -3.78 12.50 0.81
C MET A 120 -5.01 11.63 0.64
N TYR A 121 -5.52 11.10 1.75
CA TYR A 121 -6.82 10.45 1.82
C TYR A 121 -7.91 11.50 1.97
N CYS A 122 -8.84 11.54 1.02
CA CYS A 122 -9.98 12.45 1.04
C CYS A 122 -11.27 11.69 1.35
N THR A 123 -11.94 12.04 2.43
CA THR A 123 -13.30 11.59 2.74
C THR A 123 -14.32 12.54 2.11
N MET A 124 -15.30 12.00 1.40
CA MET A 124 -16.46 12.76 0.94
C MET A 124 -17.71 12.31 1.72
N GLU A 125 -18.73 13.17 1.76
CA GLU A 125 -20.01 12.84 2.39
C GLU A 125 -20.71 11.67 1.70
N HIS A 126 -20.62 11.62 0.37
CA HIS A 126 -21.11 10.53 -0.46
C HIS A 126 -19.96 9.65 -0.92
N ASP A 127 -20.19 8.34 -0.94
CA ASP A 127 -19.22 7.38 -1.44
C ASP A 127 -18.95 7.64 -2.94
N ALA A 128 -17.80 8.23 -3.25
CA ALA A 128 -17.41 8.57 -4.62
C ALA A 128 -17.04 7.34 -5.47
N PHE A 129 -16.68 6.23 -4.81
CA PHE A 129 -16.31 4.98 -5.46
C PHE A 129 -17.00 3.82 -4.74
N CYS A 130 -17.82 3.07 -5.47
CA CYS A 130 -18.48 1.86 -4.99
C CYS A 130 -18.06 0.68 -5.86
N GLY A 131 -17.56 -0.37 -5.22
CA GLY A 131 -17.18 -1.62 -5.88
C GLY A 131 -17.97 -2.80 -5.34
N ILE A 132 -17.89 -3.93 -6.04
CA ILE A 132 -18.50 -5.20 -5.62
C ILE A 132 -17.48 -5.96 -4.78
N ALA A 133 -17.88 -6.36 -3.57
CA ALA A 133 -17.08 -7.24 -2.73
C ALA A 133 -17.36 -8.71 -3.06
N PRO A 134 -16.39 -9.62 -2.89
CA PRO A 134 -16.63 -11.05 -3.04
C PRO A 134 -17.75 -11.52 -2.10
N THR A 135 -18.70 -12.26 -2.64
CA THR A 135 -19.79 -12.86 -1.85
C THR A 135 -19.45 -14.28 -1.38
N ASN A 136 -18.47 -14.91 -2.03
CA ASN A 136 -18.02 -16.26 -1.72
C ASN A 136 -16.72 -16.27 -0.90
N LEU A 137 -16.63 -17.21 0.04
CA LEU A 137 -15.44 -17.43 0.87
C LEU A 137 -14.23 -17.84 0.04
N THR A 138 -14.40 -18.69 -0.97
CA THR A 138 -13.28 -19.17 -1.80
C THR A 138 -12.58 -18.02 -2.51
N GLU A 139 -13.33 -17.12 -3.15
CA GLU A 139 -12.78 -15.93 -3.81
C GLU A 139 -12.07 -15.03 -2.82
N ARG A 140 -12.63 -14.86 -1.62
CA ARG A 140 -12.02 -14.06 -0.56
C ARG A 140 -10.67 -14.64 -0.11
N LEU A 141 -10.58 -15.96 0.06
CA LEU A 141 -9.33 -16.63 0.45
C LEU A 141 -8.27 -16.48 -0.63
N HIS A 142 -8.62 -16.64 -1.91
CA HIS A 142 -7.67 -16.39 -3.01
C HIS A 142 -7.13 -14.96 -3.02
N GLN A 143 -7.96 -13.96 -2.70
CA GLN A 143 -7.50 -12.58 -2.57
C GLN A 143 -6.51 -12.40 -1.42
N ILE A 144 -6.80 -12.98 -0.25
CA ILE A 144 -5.91 -12.89 0.92
C ILE A 144 -4.58 -13.57 0.64
N VAL A 145 -4.59 -14.73 -0.05
CA VAL A 145 -3.37 -15.43 -0.45
C VAL A 145 -2.55 -14.57 -1.41
N ARG A 146 -3.18 -13.94 -2.41
CA ARG A 146 -2.49 -13.03 -3.34
C ARG A 146 -1.86 -11.84 -2.60
N TRP A 147 -2.59 -11.19 -1.70
CA TRP A 147 -2.09 -10.06 -0.93
C TRP A 147 -0.93 -10.46 -0.01
N SER A 148 -1.04 -11.63 0.61
CA SER A 148 0.00 -12.15 1.49
C SER A 148 1.27 -12.51 0.72
N GLY A 149 1.11 -13.15 -0.45
CA GLY A 149 2.22 -13.45 -1.36
C GLY A 149 2.94 -12.19 -1.83
N GLY A 150 2.22 -11.22 -2.38
CA GLY A 150 2.82 -9.97 -2.86
C GLY A 150 3.45 -9.12 -1.74
N SER A 151 2.89 -9.15 -0.52
CA SER A 151 3.47 -8.47 0.63
C SER A 151 4.83 -9.06 1.03
N LEU A 152 4.97 -10.40 0.98
CA LEU A 152 6.24 -11.08 1.20
C LEU A 152 7.21 -10.86 0.03
N GLU A 153 6.75 -10.90 -1.22
CA GLU A 153 7.55 -10.54 -2.39
C GLU A 153 8.15 -9.14 -2.22
N MET A 154 7.34 -8.15 -1.82
CA MET A 154 7.81 -6.79 -1.53
C MET A 154 8.86 -6.78 -0.42
N PHE A 155 8.64 -7.52 0.67
CA PHE A 155 9.58 -7.61 1.80
C PHE A 155 10.96 -8.15 1.38
N PHE A 156 10.98 -9.18 0.52
CA PHE A 156 12.22 -9.80 0.03
C PHE A 156 12.79 -9.13 -1.23
N SER A 157 12.08 -8.18 -1.83
CA SER A 157 12.54 -7.42 -2.99
C SER A 157 13.51 -6.29 -2.63
N HIS A 158 14.10 -5.67 -3.65
CA HIS A 158 14.86 -4.42 -3.51
C HIS A 158 14.01 -3.24 -2.96
N ASN A 159 12.68 -3.33 -3.06
CA ASN A 159 11.75 -2.32 -2.55
C ASN A 159 11.36 -2.54 -1.08
N ASN A 160 12.21 -3.22 -0.31
CA ASN A 160 11.97 -3.48 1.12
C ASN A 160 11.91 -2.17 1.92
N PRO A 161 10.86 -1.95 2.75
CA PRO A 161 10.76 -0.80 3.64
C PRO A 161 11.96 -0.57 4.57
N LEU A 162 12.72 -1.61 4.94
CA LEU A 162 13.86 -1.48 5.86
C LEU A 162 15.06 -0.74 5.26
N VAL A 163 15.36 -1.01 3.98
CA VAL A 163 16.58 -0.54 3.30
C VAL A 163 16.24 0.44 2.17
N GLY A 164 15.10 0.23 1.51
CA GLY A 164 14.64 1.04 0.40
C GLY A 164 14.09 2.41 0.82
N ALA A 165 13.89 3.25 -0.19
CA ALA A 165 13.35 4.62 -0.10
C ALA A 165 14.19 5.59 0.74
N GLN A 166 14.75 6.62 0.08
CA GLN A 166 15.59 7.63 0.73
C GLN A 166 14.79 8.72 1.46
N ARG A 167 13.65 9.15 0.90
CA ARG A 167 12.90 10.33 1.37
C ARG A 167 11.57 9.96 2.04
N ILE A 168 11.56 8.89 2.83
CA ILE A 168 10.38 8.43 3.58
C ILE A 168 10.51 8.72 5.07
N ARG A 169 9.43 9.17 5.71
CA ARG A 169 9.41 9.42 7.17
C ARG A 169 9.48 8.10 7.95
N LEU A 170 10.14 8.09 9.11
CA LEU A 170 10.31 6.89 9.94
C LEU A 170 8.99 6.19 10.27
N LEU A 171 7.98 6.94 10.73
CA LEU A 171 6.69 6.33 11.09
C LEU A 171 5.91 5.82 9.87
N GLN A 172 6.09 6.46 8.70
CA GLN A 172 5.55 5.95 7.43
C GLN A 172 6.26 4.65 7.04
N ARG A 173 7.58 4.57 7.23
CA ARG A 173 8.38 3.37 7.00
C ARG A 173 7.91 2.21 7.88
N VAL A 174 7.64 2.46 9.16
CA VAL A 174 7.06 1.46 10.07
C VAL A 174 5.67 1.00 9.59
N SER A 175 4.83 1.90 9.09
CA SER A 175 3.53 1.53 8.51
C SER A 175 3.68 0.61 7.30
N TYR A 176 4.61 0.90 6.39
CA TYR A 176 4.88 0.03 5.24
C TYR A 176 5.46 -1.31 5.66
N LEU A 177 6.38 -1.31 6.64
CA LEU A 177 6.94 -2.54 7.19
C LEU A 177 5.84 -3.43 7.78
N ASN A 178 4.91 -2.85 8.54
CA ASN A 178 3.75 -3.55 9.10
C ASN A 178 2.87 -4.17 7.99
N MET A 179 2.64 -3.43 6.90
CA MET A 179 1.91 -3.94 5.73
C MET A 179 2.66 -5.06 4.97
N THR A 180 3.99 -5.10 5.02
CA THR A 180 4.75 -6.17 4.34
C THR A 180 4.92 -7.42 5.20
N ILE A 181 5.02 -7.27 6.53
CA ILE A 181 5.39 -8.36 7.45
C ILE A 181 4.17 -9.07 8.06
N TYR A 182 2.95 -8.54 7.88
CA TYR A 182 1.74 -9.13 8.45
C TYR A 182 1.58 -10.63 8.12
N PRO A 183 1.94 -11.17 6.93
CA PRO A 183 1.80 -12.60 6.67
C PRO A 183 2.67 -13.45 7.60
N VAL A 184 3.84 -12.95 8.01
CA VAL A 184 4.72 -13.63 8.96
C VAL A 184 4.07 -13.72 10.35
N THR A 185 3.30 -12.70 10.75
CA THR A 185 2.59 -12.70 12.03
C THR A 185 1.56 -13.84 12.12
N SER A 186 1.02 -14.30 10.99
CA SER A 186 0.06 -15.42 10.95
C SER A 186 0.66 -16.73 11.48
N ILE A 187 1.97 -16.97 11.29
CA ILE A 187 2.65 -18.17 11.79
C ILE A 187 2.62 -18.19 13.32
N PHE A 188 2.91 -17.05 13.95
CA PHE A 188 2.87 -16.94 15.41
C PHE A 188 1.44 -17.08 15.95
N ILE A 189 0.45 -16.51 15.24
CA ILE A 189 -0.97 -16.64 15.60
C ILE A 189 -1.43 -18.10 15.49
N MET A 190 -0.92 -18.90 14.54
CA MET A 190 -1.23 -20.33 14.45
C MET A 190 -0.56 -21.17 15.55
N ILE A 191 0.65 -20.79 15.98
CA ILE A 191 1.37 -21.50 17.05
C ILE A 191 0.77 -21.18 18.43
N TYR A 192 0.36 -19.93 18.65
CA TYR A 192 -0.20 -19.47 19.92
C TYR A 192 -1.29 -20.38 20.53
N PRO A 193 -2.34 -20.82 19.80
CA PRO A 193 -3.39 -21.69 20.34
C PRO A 193 -2.91 -23.11 20.66
N LEU A 194 -1.73 -23.53 20.21
CA LEU A 194 -1.13 -24.81 20.63
C LEU A 194 -0.59 -24.73 22.06
N SER A 195 -0.31 -23.53 22.58
CA SER A 195 0.20 -23.30 23.94
C SER A 195 -0.65 -23.94 25.04
N PRO A 196 -1.98 -23.73 25.10
CA PRO A 196 -2.83 -24.41 26.07
C PRO A 196 -2.95 -25.92 25.82
N VAL A 197 -2.81 -26.40 24.58
CA VAL A 197 -2.85 -27.85 24.26
C VAL A 197 -1.62 -28.56 24.82
N MET A 198 -0.45 -27.92 24.82
CA MET A 198 0.76 -28.47 25.45
C MET A 198 0.57 -28.74 26.95
N TRP A 199 -0.37 -28.07 27.61
CA TRP A 199 -0.62 -28.23 29.04
C TRP A 199 -1.55 -29.41 29.36
N LEU A 200 -2.17 -30.02 28.35
CA LEU A 200 -3.07 -31.17 28.51
C LEU A 200 -2.35 -32.53 28.32
N ILE A 201 -1.08 -32.53 27.93
CA ILE A 201 -0.31 -33.74 27.56
C ILE A 201 0.47 -34.34 28.75
N PRO A 202 1.15 -33.57 29.63
CA PRO A 202 1.89 -34.14 30.76
C PRO A 202 1.02 -34.24 32.03
N ASP A 203 1.25 -35.30 32.83
CA ASP A 203 0.57 -35.53 34.11
C ASP A 203 0.97 -34.52 35.22
N GLU A 204 2.14 -33.89 35.08
CA GLU A 204 2.65 -32.89 36.03
C GLU A 204 2.89 -31.53 35.36
N VAL A 205 2.13 -30.51 35.77
CA VAL A 205 2.30 -29.12 35.31
C VAL A 205 3.10 -28.33 36.33
N TYR A 206 4.31 -27.92 35.97
CA TYR A 206 5.17 -27.04 36.76
C TYR A 206 4.68 -25.58 36.69
N ILE A 207 3.64 -25.24 37.45
CA ILE A 207 3.22 -23.84 37.61
C ILE A 207 4.26 -23.12 38.48
N GLN A 208 5.10 -22.28 37.87
CA GLN A 208 5.95 -21.36 38.62
C GLN A 208 5.08 -20.43 39.47
N ARG A 209 5.21 -20.50 40.80
CA ARG A 209 4.46 -19.65 41.74
C ARG A 209 5.13 -18.28 41.90
N PRO A 210 4.65 -17.25 41.20
CA PRO A 210 4.40 -15.94 41.81
C PRO A 210 3.03 -15.40 41.36
N PHE A 211 1.96 -16.02 41.83
CA PHE A 211 0.60 -15.85 41.29
C PHE A 211 0.04 -14.43 41.42
N THR A 212 0.21 -13.75 42.57
CA THR A 212 -0.45 -12.46 42.83
C THR A 212 0.08 -11.31 41.95
N ARG A 213 1.40 -11.19 41.79
CA ARG A 213 2.00 -10.13 40.95
C ARG A 213 1.72 -10.39 39.47
N TYR A 214 1.80 -11.64 39.04
CA TYR A 214 1.46 -12.04 37.67
C TYR A 214 0.01 -11.72 37.32
N VAL A 215 -0.95 -12.11 38.18
CA VAL A 215 -2.37 -11.82 37.98
C VAL A 215 -2.62 -10.30 37.96
N LEU A 216 -1.96 -9.53 38.83
CA LEU A 216 -2.06 -8.06 38.80
C LEU A 216 -1.59 -7.49 37.46
N TYR A 217 -0.41 -7.88 36.97
CA TYR A 217 0.09 -7.43 35.67
C TYR A 217 -0.84 -7.83 34.52
N LEU A 218 -1.36 -9.05 34.54
CA LEU A 218 -2.31 -9.54 33.55
C LEU A 218 -3.60 -8.69 33.55
N LEU A 219 -4.17 -8.40 34.72
CA LEU A 219 -5.35 -7.54 34.85
C LEU A 219 -5.07 -6.12 34.32
N VAL A 220 -3.93 -5.52 34.68
CA VAL A 220 -3.55 -4.19 34.20
C VAL A 220 -3.43 -4.16 32.67
N ILE A 221 -2.78 -5.16 32.07
CA ILE A 221 -2.64 -5.27 30.61
C ILE A 221 -4.01 -5.44 29.95
N ILE A 222 -4.86 -6.33 30.46
CA ILE A 222 -6.22 -6.53 29.93
C ILE A 222 -7.01 -5.22 29.98
N VAL A 223 -7.03 -4.54 31.12
CA VAL A 223 -7.73 -3.25 31.28
C VAL A 223 -7.17 -2.21 30.30
N MET A 224 -5.85 -2.11 30.18
CA MET A 224 -5.20 -1.19 29.26
C MET A 224 -5.60 -1.44 27.80
N ILE A 225 -5.58 -2.70 27.33
CA ILE A 225 -5.97 -3.07 25.97
C ILE A 225 -7.42 -2.68 25.68
N HIS A 226 -8.35 -2.98 26.61
CA HIS A 226 -9.76 -2.65 26.44
C HIS A 226 -10.00 -1.13 26.46
N MET A 227 -9.28 -0.38 27.30
CA MET A 227 -9.36 1.08 27.35
C MET A 227 -8.85 1.72 26.05
N ILE A 228 -7.74 1.21 25.49
CA ILE A 228 -7.21 1.67 24.21
C ILE A 228 -8.22 1.39 23.09
N GLY A 229 -8.75 0.15 23.01
CA GLY A 229 -9.72 -0.22 21.98
C GLY A 229 -11.02 0.60 22.06
N TRP A 230 -11.52 0.86 23.27
CA TRP A 230 -12.69 1.72 23.47
C TRP A 230 -12.43 3.16 23.00
N LEU A 231 -11.26 3.72 23.34
CA LEU A 231 -10.88 5.07 22.92
C LEU A 231 -10.73 5.16 21.39
N GLU A 232 -10.15 4.15 20.75
CA GLU A 232 -10.03 4.08 19.29
C GLU A 232 -11.40 4.02 18.60
N ILE A 233 -12.31 3.15 19.08
CA ILE A 233 -13.68 3.05 18.56
C ILE A 233 -14.41 4.39 18.65
N LYS A 234 -14.31 5.06 19.81
CA LYS A 234 -14.93 6.36 20.05
C LYS A 234 -14.34 7.45 19.16
N TRP A 235 -13.03 7.48 19.01
CA TRP A 235 -12.35 8.49 18.21
C TRP A 235 -12.59 8.30 16.70
N ALA A 236 -12.62 7.05 16.24
CA ALA A 236 -12.87 6.72 14.83
C ALA A 236 -14.36 6.79 14.44
N GLY A 237 -15.28 6.88 15.40
CA GLY A 237 -16.72 6.92 15.13
C GLY A 237 -17.28 5.61 14.56
N ILE A 238 -16.60 4.49 14.79
CA ILE A 238 -16.99 3.16 14.32
C ILE A 238 -17.94 2.48 15.30
N THR A 239 -18.78 1.57 14.81
CA THR A 239 -19.62 0.77 15.70
C THR A 239 -18.81 -0.34 16.35
N TRP A 240 -19.17 -0.73 17.57
CA TRP A 240 -18.52 -1.85 18.27
C TRP A 240 -18.65 -3.15 17.47
N LEU A 241 -19.79 -3.35 16.78
CA LEU A 241 -20.03 -4.54 15.98
C LEU A 241 -19.08 -4.62 14.78
N ASP A 242 -18.81 -3.49 14.11
CA ASP A 242 -17.88 -3.45 12.99
C ASP A 242 -16.44 -3.71 13.45
N TYR A 243 -16.05 -3.12 14.58
CA TYR A 243 -14.76 -3.39 15.22
C TYR A 243 -14.60 -4.88 15.56
N TRP A 244 -15.58 -5.46 16.24
CA TRP A 244 -15.56 -6.86 16.65
C TRP A 244 -15.55 -7.84 15.47
N ARG A 245 -16.31 -7.56 14.40
CA ARG A 245 -16.27 -8.33 13.15
C ARG A 245 -14.89 -8.27 12.51
N ASN A 246 -14.28 -7.08 12.44
CA ASN A 246 -12.94 -6.91 11.90
C ASN A 246 -11.88 -7.69 12.70
N GLU A 247 -11.98 -7.69 14.03
CA GLU A 247 -11.14 -8.53 14.89
C GLU A 247 -11.36 -10.00 14.54
N GLN A 248 -12.59 -10.53 14.60
CA GLN A 248 -12.87 -11.95 14.27
C GLN A 248 -12.35 -12.37 12.89
N SER A 249 -12.50 -11.52 11.88
CA SER A 249 -11.96 -11.74 10.54
C SER A 249 -10.43 -11.72 10.51
N SER A 250 -9.76 -10.89 11.28
CA SER A 250 -8.29 -10.93 11.39
C SER A 250 -7.75 -12.27 11.91
N TRP A 251 -8.55 -12.98 12.73
CA TRP A 251 -8.21 -14.31 13.25
C TRP A 251 -8.61 -15.50 12.35
N SER A 252 -9.54 -15.31 11.40
CA SER A 252 -10.14 -16.42 10.64
C SER A 252 -10.15 -16.27 9.12
N ALA A 253 -10.15 -15.04 8.60
CA ALA A 253 -9.92 -14.66 7.21
C ALA A 253 -10.13 -13.15 7.11
N GLN A 254 -9.05 -12.39 6.93
CA GLN A 254 -9.06 -10.92 6.93
C GLN A 254 -10.16 -10.41 5.99
N GLN A 255 -11.08 -9.55 6.45
CA GLN A 255 -12.16 -9.00 5.64
C GLN A 255 -11.83 -7.54 5.32
N ALA A 256 -11.45 -7.25 4.09
CA ALA A 256 -11.43 -5.89 3.58
C ALA A 256 -12.86 -5.55 3.17
N HIS A 257 -13.67 -5.08 4.12
CA HIS A 257 -14.89 -4.38 3.76
C HIS A 257 -14.51 -3.06 3.09
N THR A 258 -15.00 -2.90 1.85
CA THR A 258 -15.10 -1.66 1.08
C THR A 258 -13.83 -0.80 1.11
N GLN A 259 -13.00 -0.94 0.08
CA GLN A 259 -11.94 0.01 -0.25
C GLN A 259 -12.57 1.39 -0.57
N ARG A 260 -12.93 2.13 0.48
CA ARG A 260 -13.43 3.51 0.42
C ARG A 260 -12.23 4.42 0.23
N GLN A 261 -11.75 4.60 -1.00
CA GLN A 261 -10.55 5.41 -1.21
C GLN A 261 -10.79 6.43 -2.31
N CYS A 262 -10.62 7.70 -1.95
CA CYS A 262 -10.24 8.75 -2.88
C CYS A 262 -8.88 9.26 -2.41
N CYS A 263 -7.79 8.76 -3.01
CA CYS A 263 -6.44 9.21 -2.68
C CYS A 263 -5.93 10.15 -3.78
N THR A 264 -5.38 11.30 -3.38
CA THR A 264 -4.77 12.26 -4.31
C THR A 264 -3.28 12.42 -3.97
N TRP A 265 -2.42 12.52 -4.99
CA TRP A 265 -0.97 12.69 -4.82
C TRP A 265 -0.58 14.17 -5.01
N ARG A 266 0.09 14.77 -4.02
CA ARG A 266 0.56 16.17 -4.03
C ARG A 266 2.09 16.27 -4.02
#